data_AF-A0A7X1LI76-F1
#
_entry.id   AF-A0A7X1LI76-F1
#
_cell.length_a   1.000
_cell.length_b   1.000
_cell.length_c   1.000
_cell.angle_alpha   90.00
_cell.angle_beta   90.00
_cell.angle_gamma   90.00
#
_symmetry.space_group_name_H-M   'P 1'
#
loop_
_entity.id
_entity.type
_entity.pdbx_description
1 polymer ?
#
loop_
_entity_poly.entity_id
_entity_poly.type
_entity_poly.pdbx_seq_one_letter_code
_entity_poly.pdbx_strand_id
1 'polypeptide(L)'
;MRVKFSILFFLFISLVVLGKTNFITAHGFVADKEFRLGNATVSFYDSTNQVRSVQTDINGNFKIQLKKNKYRISVKKNGYTSLLGSEYFVDYIFNDPEPLILNMTNNKIAVYGKVFSENGNFIEDADVNVKINERLENLKTNSNGIFEFKGEVGLISIFVNKTGYYGNGTSLLIQNEKFINDISIILQEKTFYISGALVDGNSFLKNLEIQLINASNNKLISRVTTNDDGLFEFRNIRFYDEAYFKISSINFRSQNFPINKDLRQFNIFIN
;
A
#
# COMPACT_ATOMS: atom_id res chain seq x y z
N MET A 1 103.05 13.72 -33.48
CA MET A 1 102.60 13.15 -32.19
C MET A 1 102.26 14.28 -31.23
N ARG A 2 100.97 14.57 -31.04
CA ARG A 2 100.30 15.07 -29.81
C ARG A 2 98.89 15.55 -30.17
N VAL A 3 97.93 14.72 -29.82
CA VAL A 3 96.49 14.91 -29.91
C VAL A 3 96.07 15.89 -28.80
N LYS A 4 95.28 16.92 -29.12
CA LYS A 4 94.57 17.74 -28.12
C LYS A 4 93.10 17.35 -28.13
N PHE A 5 92.69 16.69 -27.05
CA PHE A 5 91.29 16.42 -26.70
C PHE A 5 90.61 17.74 -26.31
N SER A 6 89.47 18.03 -26.92
CA SER A 6 88.56 19.09 -26.46
C SER A 6 87.35 18.40 -25.82
N ILE A 7 87.21 18.55 -24.51
CA ILE A 7 86.12 18.00 -23.72
C ILE A 7 84.90 18.92 -23.86
N LEU A 8 83.82 18.37 -24.39
CA LEU A 8 82.52 19.02 -24.52
C LEU A 8 81.71 18.77 -23.23
N PHE A 9 81.40 19.83 -22.49
CA PHE A 9 80.63 19.77 -21.25
C PHE A 9 79.14 19.79 -21.59
N PHE A 10 78.47 18.63 -21.56
CA PHE A 10 77.00 18.55 -21.67
C PHE A 10 76.38 18.76 -20.29
N LEU A 11 75.75 19.91 -20.09
CA LEU A 11 74.90 20.20 -18.95
C LEU A 11 73.56 19.47 -19.14
N PHE A 12 73.38 18.32 -18.50
CA PHE A 12 72.07 17.66 -18.41
C PHE A 12 71.23 18.38 -17.35
N ILE A 13 70.35 19.29 -17.78
CA ILE A 13 69.23 19.75 -16.96
C ILE A 13 68.16 18.65 -17.04
N SER A 14 68.06 17.83 -15.99
CA SER A 14 66.94 16.90 -15.85
C SER A 14 65.69 17.71 -15.49
N LEU A 15 64.84 17.97 -16.49
CA LEU A 15 63.51 18.51 -16.28
C LEU A 15 62.64 17.39 -15.69
N VAL A 16 62.67 17.22 -14.37
CA VAL A 16 61.63 16.43 -13.68
C VAL A 16 60.36 17.27 -13.73
N VAL A 17 59.56 17.06 -14.76
CA VAL A 17 58.17 17.49 -14.78
C VAL A 17 57.47 16.66 -13.70
N LEU A 18 57.35 17.21 -12.49
CA LEU A 18 56.40 16.74 -11.50
C LEU A 18 55.00 16.92 -12.10
N GLY A 19 54.51 15.88 -12.78
CA GLY A 19 53.13 15.82 -13.21
C GLY A 19 52.25 15.94 -11.97
N LYS A 20 51.59 17.09 -11.78
CA LYS A 20 50.49 17.22 -10.83
C LYS A 20 49.55 16.05 -11.08
N THR A 21 49.36 15.19 -10.08
CA THR A 21 48.43 14.06 -10.20
C THR A 21 47.04 14.62 -10.47
N ASN A 22 46.59 14.52 -11.74
CA ASN A 22 45.25 14.93 -12.17
C ASN A 22 44.14 14.03 -11.62
N PHE A 23 44.48 13.16 -10.68
CA PHE A 23 43.57 12.23 -10.04
C PHE A 23 43.47 12.53 -8.56
N ILE A 24 42.27 12.34 -8.04
CA ILE A 24 41.93 12.40 -6.62
C ILE A 24 41.41 11.04 -6.17
N THR A 25 41.39 10.83 -4.86
CA THR A 25 40.75 9.65 -4.28
C THR A 25 39.54 10.07 -3.46
N ALA A 26 38.36 9.94 -4.05
CA ALA A 26 37.11 10.12 -3.33
C ALA A 26 36.86 8.89 -2.45
N HIS A 27 36.43 9.12 -1.22
CA HIS A 27 36.19 8.07 -0.24
C HIS A 27 35.07 8.48 0.69
N GLY A 28 34.51 7.52 1.41
CA GLY A 28 33.38 7.77 2.28
C GLY A 28 32.66 6.47 2.64
N PHE A 29 31.42 6.60 3.07
CA PHE A 29 30.57 5.46 3.37
C PHE A 29 29.10 5.73 3.06
N VAL A 30 28.34 4.64 2.91
CA VAL A 30 26.89 4.67 2.76
C VAL A 30 26.26 4.11 4.03
N ALA A 31 25.21 4.76 4.54
CA ALA A 31 24.54 4.37 5.79
C ALA A 31 23.01 4.54 5.73
N ASP A 32 22.29 3.78 6.55
CA ASP A 32 20.91 4.07 6.98
C ASP A 32 20.92 4.36 8.47
N LYS A 33 20.82 5.64 8.83
CA LYS A 33 21.10 6.15 10.18
C LYS A 33 22.49 5.70 10.63
N GLU A 34 22.58 4.93 11.71
CA GLU A 34 23.84 4.42 12.26
C GLU A 34 24.33 3.13 11.57
N PHE A 35 23.49 2.48 10.74
CA PHE A 35 23.84 1.20 10.11
C PHE A 35 24.59 1.39 8.81
N ARG A 36 25.81 0.84 8.74
CA ARG A 36 26.62 0.87 7.51
C ARG A 36 26.06 -0.07 6.44
N LEU A 37 25.96 0.42 5.21
CA LEU A 37 25.35 -0.31 4.10
C LEU A 37 26.39 -0.79 3.11
N GLY A 38 26.74 -2.07 3.20
CA GLY A 38 27.57 -2.73 2.19
C GLY A 38 26.83 -3.03 0.89
N ASN A 39 27.59 -3.23 -0.19
CA ASN A 39 27.06 -3.51 -1.53
C ASN A 39 26.06 -2.43 -2.04
N ALA A 40 26.28 -1.17 -1.66
CA ALA A 40 25.63 -0.01 -2.26
C ALA A 40 26.51 0.49 -3.42
N THR A 41 25.90 0.84 -4.55
CA THR A 41 26.63 1.39 -5.70
C THR A 41 26.63 2.92 -5.62
N VAL A 42 27.81 3.51 -5.48
CA VAL A 42 28.02 4.96 -5.55
C VAL A 42 28.51 5.30 -6.95
N SER A 43 27.86 6.26 -7.61
CA SER A 43 28.17 6.67 -8.98
C SER A 43 28.46 8.16 -9.04
N PHE A 44 29.54 8.50 -9.73
CA PHE A 44 30.03 9.86 -9.95
C PHE A 44 29.86 10.21 -11.43
N TYR A 45 29.08 11.24 -11.73
CA TYR A 45 28.82 11.73 -13.08
C TYR A 45 29.57 13.04 -13.27
N ASP A 46 30.45 13.12 -14.26
CA ASP A 46 31.12 14.38 -14.59
C ASP A 46 30.23 15.29 -15.45
N SER A 47 30.75 16.48 -15.79
CA SER A 47 30.07 17.46 -16.64
C SER A 47 29.73 16.96 -18.06
N THR A 48 30.36 15.87 -18.51
CA THR A 48 30.09 15.20 -19.79
C THR A 48 29.15 13.99 -19.63
N ASN A 49 28.58 13.79 -18.45
CA ASN A 49 27.79 12.62 -18.04
C ASN A 49 28.54 11.28 -18.11
N GLN A 50 29.88 11.28 -18.13
CA GLN A 50 30.63 10.03 -17.97
C GLN A 50 30.52 9.56 -16.53
N VAL A 51 30.30 8.26 -16.36
CA VAL A 51 30.01 7.65 -15.06
C VAL A 51 31.16 6.78 -14.60
N ARG A 52 31.55 6.97 -13.34
CA ARG A 52 32.45 6.07 -12.62
C ARG A 52 31.74 5.60 -11.36
N SER A 53 31.72 4.29 -11.13
CA SER A 53 30.99 3.70 -10.00
C SER A 53 31.88 2.79 -9.17
N VAL A 54 31.56 2.69 -7.88
CA VAL A 54 32.19 1.79 -6.92
C VAL A 54 31.12 1.20 -6.01
N GLN A 55 31.30 -0.06 -5.60
CA GLN A 55 30.45 -0.69 -4.59
C GLN A 55 31.09 -0.53 -3.22
N THR A 56 30.26 -0.28 -2.20
CA THR A 56 30.71 -0.28 -0.81
C THR A 56 31.08 -1.68 -0.34
N ASP A 57 32.09 -1.77 0.52
CA ASP A 57 32.49 -3.00 1.22
C ASP A 57 31.45 -3.41 2.28
N ILE A 58 31.68 -4.51 2.99
CA ILE A 58 30.76 -5.00 4.04
C ILE A 58 30.52 -4.00 5.18
N ASN A 59 31.48 -3.10 5.42
CA ASN A 59 31.41 -2.04 6.43
C ASN A 59 30.85 -0.73 5.85
N GLY A 60 30.28 -0.78 4.65
CA GLY A 60 29.66 0.35 3.97
C GLY A 60 30.64 1.39 3.43
N ASN A 61 31.95 1.14 3.50
CA ASN A 61 32.96 2.10 3.03
C ASN A 61 33.20 1.95 1.53
N PHE A 62 33.56 3.04 0.87
CA PHE A 62 34.02 3.02 -0.51
C PHE A 62 35.24 3.91 -0.71
N LYS A 63 36.02 3.60 -1.74
CA LYS A 63 37.16 4.40 -2.19
C LYS A 63 37.30 4.25 -3.71
N ILE A 64 37.40 5.37 -4.42
CA ILE A 64 37.51 5.38 -5.88
C ILE A 64 38.48 6.47 -6.35
N GLN A 65 39.30 6.14 -7.33
CA GLN A 65 40.18 7.10 -7.99
C GLN A 65 39.44 7.76 -9.17
N LEU A 66 39.37 9.09 -9.15
CA LEU A 66 38.67 9.93 -10.13
C LEU A 66 39.60 11.00 -10.65
N LYS A 67 39.31 11.56 -11.82
CA LYS A 67 40.02 12.76 -12.29
C LYS A 67 39.55 13.98 -11.49
N LYS A 68 40.36 15.03 -11.40
CA LYS A 68 39.90 16.32 -10.85
C LYS A 68 38.79 16.88 -11.72
N ASN A 69 37.57 16.94 -11.18
CA ASN A 69 36.40 17.51 -11.82
C ASN A 69 35.31 17.81 -10.77
N LYS A 70 34.23 18.46 -11.19
CA LYS A 70 32.97 18.50 -10.46
C LYS A 70 32.14 17.28 -10.81
N TYR A 71 31.58 16.62 -9.80
CA TYR A 71 30.78 15.41 -9.97
C TYR A 71 29.41 15.55 -9.34
N ARG A 72 28.37 15.12 -10.06
CA ARG A 72 27.08 14.75 -9.45
C ARG A 72 27.22 13.36 -8.85
N ILE A 73 26.66 13.14 -7.67
CA ILE A 73 26.72 11.83 -7.02
C ILE A 73 25.31 11.22 -6.96
N SER A 74 25.22 9.92 -7.24
CA SER A 74 24.03 9.12 -6.91
C SER A 74 24.44 7.86 -6.16
N VAL A 75 23.61 7.42 -5.21
CA VAL A 75 23.78 6.14 -4.53
C VAL A 75 22.55 5.26 -4.78
N LYS A 76 22.79 3.98 -5.07
CA LYS A 76 21.72 2.98 -5.30
C LYS A 76 22.02 1.69 -4.54
N LYS A 77 20.99 1.18 -3.86
CA LYS A 77 20.98 -0.13 -3.21
C LYS A 77 19.56 -0.69 -3.26
N ASN A 78 19.40 -1.94 -3.65
CA ASN A 78 18.07 -2.58 -3.71
C ASN A 78 17.42 -2.59 -2.33
N GLY A 79 16.14 -2.24 -2.27
CA GLY A 79 15.38 -2.12 -1.02
C GLY A 79 15.67 -0.85 -0.22
N TYR A 80 16.39 0.12 -0.79
CA TYR A 80 16.69 1.40 -0.14
C TYR A 80 16.44 2.58 -1.08
N THR A 81 16.06 3.71 -0.50
CA THR A 81 15.91 5.00 -1.19
C THR A 81 17.04 5.93 -0.75
N SER A 82 17.67 6.60 -1.72
CA SER A 82 18.69 7.62 -1.46
C SER A 82 18.05 8.86 -0.83
N LEU A 83 18.66 9.40 0.23
CA LEU A 83 18.27 10.68 0.83
C LEU A 83 19.05 11.87 0.26
N LEU A 84 19.95 11.63 -0.70
CA LEU A 84 20.61 12.69 -1.45
C LEU A 84 19.59 13.42 -2.33
N GLY A 85 19.62 14.75 -2.33
CA GLY A 85 18.87 15.56 -3.28
C GLY A 85 19.33 15.32 -4.72
N SER A 86 18.46 15.62 -5.69
CA SER A 86 18.74 15.48 -7.14
C SER A 86 19.95 16.29 -7.62
N GLU A 87 20.37 17.29 -6.84
CA GLU A 87 21.47 18.21 -7.12
C GLU A 87 22.63 18.05 -6.13
N TYR A 88 22.89 16.85 -5.61
CA TYR A 88 24.05 16.63 -4.75
C TYR A 88 25.34 16.54 -5.59
N PHE A 89 26.18 17.58 -5.48
CA PHE A 89 27.45 17.71 -6.20
C PHE A 89 28.65 17.85 -5.25
N VAL A 90 29.80 17.39 -5.72
CA VAL A 90 31.12 17.63 -5.11
C VAL A 90 32.04 18.27 -6.12
N ASP A 91 32.88 19.22 -5.69
CA ASP A 91 33.85 19.91 -6.54
C ASP A 91 35.28 19.58 -6.11
N TYR A 92 35.96 18.78 -6.93
CA TYR A 92 37.36 18.38 -6.72
C TYR A 92 38.34 19.07 -7.68
N ILE A 93 37.91 20.16 -8.33
CA ILE A 93 38.80 20.94 -9.20
C ILE A 93 39.83 21.68 -8.33
N PHE A 94 39.34 22.33 -7.27
CA PHE A 94 40.15 23.18 -6.39
C PHE A 94 40.23 22.67 -4.95
N ASN A 95 39.42 21.68 -4.57
CA ASN A 95 39.35 21.16 -3.20
C ASN A 95 39.85 19.72 -3.12
N ASP A 96 40.46 19.38 -1.99
CA ASP A 96 40.81 17.99 -1.69
C ASP A 96 39.56 17.21 -1.25
N PRO A 97 39.48 15.89 -1.52
CA PRO A 97 38.30 15.11 -1.18
C PRO A 97 38.16 14.89 0.33
N GLU A 98 37.07 15.39 0.89
CA GLU A 98 36.61 15.02 2.23
C GLU A 98 35.83 13.69 2.21
N PRO A 99 35.78 12.95 3.34
CA PRO A 99 34.97 11.75 3.45
C PRO A 99 33.49 12.03 3.20
N LEU A 100 32.90 11.34 2.23
CA LEU A 100 31.49 11.47 1.90
C LEU A 100 30.62 10.60 2.82
N ILE A 101 29.55 11.19 3.36
CA ILE A 101 28.54 10.48 4.13
C ILE A 101 27.26 10.44 3.30
N LEU A 102 26.96 9.29 2.72
CA LEU A 102 25.84 9.11 1.81
C LEU A 102 24.71 8.35 2.52
N ASN A 103 23.65 9.06 2.88
CA ASN A 103 22.54 8.48 3.63
C ASN A 103 21.46 7.91 2.70
N MET A 104 20.96 6.73 3.07
CA MET A 104 19.82 6.04 2.46
C MET A 104 18.84 5.65 3.56
N THR A 105 17.63 5.24 3.17
CA THR A 105 16.66 4.64 4.10
C THR A 105 16.05 3.39 3.50
N ASN A 106 15.91 2.33 4.31
CA ASN A 106 15.26 1.09 3.89
C ASN A 106 13.81 1.35 3.43
N ASN A 107 13.40 0.78 2.30
CA ASN A 107 12.08 0.97 1.70
C ASN A 107 10.95 0.23 2.40
N LYS A 108 11.23 -0.64 3.37
CA LYS A 108 10.19 -1.42 4.07
C LYS A 108 9.24 -0.52 4.88
N ILE A 109 7.97 -0.86 4.83
CA ILE A 109 6.88 -0.20 5.58
C ILE A 109 5.96 -1.23 6.24
N ALA A 110 5.21 -0.76 7.23
CA ALA A 110 4.04 -1.44 7.78
C ALA A 110 2.84 -0.49 7.80
N VAL A 111 1.70 -0.97 7.31
CA VAL A 111 0.43 -0.25 7.26
C VAL A 111 -0.58 -0.99 8.12
N TYR A 112 -1.24 -0.25 9.00
CA TYR A 112 -2.32 -0.71 9.85
C TYR A 112 -3.56 0.10 9.51
N GLY A 113 -4.66 -0.60 9.26
CA GLY A 113 -5.93 0.05 8.99
C GLY A 113 -7.08 -0.58 9.75
N LYS A 114 -8.15 0.19 9.89
CA LYS A 114 -9.41 -0.21 10.52
C LYS A 114 -10.56 -0.06 9.55
N VAL A 115 -11.46 -1.03 9.59
CA VAL A 115 -12.70 -1.04 8.83
C VAL A 115 -13.87 -1.03 9.79
N PHE A 116 -14.77 -0.07 9.61
CA PHE A 116 -15.99 0.06 10.40
C PHE A 116 -17.16 0.48 9.52
N SER A 117 -18.38 0.24 9.99
CA SER A 117 -19.58 0.70 9.32
C SER A 117 -19.80 2.19 9.53
N GLU A 118 -20.72 2.79 8.78
CA GLU A 118 -21.18 4.16 8.96
C GLU A 118 -21.72 4.43 10.38
N ASN A 119 -22.10 3.39 11.12
CA ASN A 119 -22.57 3.46 12.50
C ASN A 119 -21.45 3.30 13.54
N GLY A 120 -20.19 3.18 13.10
CA GLY A 120 -19.02 3.03 13.98
C GLY A 120 -18.73 1.61 14.47
N ASN A 121 -19.47 0.60 14.01
CA ASN A 121 -19.23 -0.80 14.39
C ASN A 121 -18.07 -1.39 13.58
N PHE A 122 -17.16 -2.12 14.23
CA PHE A 122 -16.09 -2.82 13.52
C PHE A 122 -16.63 -3.90 12.58
N ILE A 123 -15.99 -4.05 11.42
CA ILE A 123 -16.38 -5.06 10.42
C ILE A 123 -15.31 -6.15 10.37
N GLU A 124 -15.66 -7.31 10.91
CA GLU A 124 -14.85 -8.54 10.87
C GLU A 124 -14.95 -9.26 9.52
N ASP A 125 -13.89 -9.98 9.14
CA ASP A 125 -13.82 -10.80 7.93
C ASP A 125 -14.19 -10.02 6.65
N ALA A 126 -13.82 -8.74 6.57
CA ALA A 126 -13.89 -7.97 5.34
C ALA A 126 -12.69 -8.31 4.46
N ASP A 127 -12.93 -8.56 3.18
CA ASP A 127 -11.87 -8.82 2.21
C ASP A 127 -11.16 -7.52 1.89
N VAL A 128 -9.87 -7.44 2.22
CA VAL A 128 -9.02 -6.26 2.00
C VAL A 128 -8.02 -6.59 0.89
N ASN A 129 -8.10 -5.86 -0.21
CA ASN A 129 -7.23 -5.98 -1.36
C ASN A 129 -6.24 -4.81 -1.35
N VAL A 130 -4.96 -5.09 -1.16
CA VAL A 130 -3.89 -4.09 -1.14
C VAL A 130 -3.07 -4.22 -2.41
N LYS A 131 -3.14 -3.22 -3.29
CA LYS A 131 -2.32 -3.12 -4.49
C LYS A 131 -1.16 -2.17 -4.27
N ILE A 132 0.06 -2.66 -4.51
CA ILE A 132 1.30 -1.87 -4.40
C ILE A 132 2.16 -2.15 -5.61
N ASN A 133 2.39 -1.11 -6.40
CA ASN A 133 2.98 -1.26 -7.73
C ASN A 133 2.18 -2.32 -8.51
N GLU A 134 2.83 -3.40 -8.96
CA GLU A 134 2.20 -4.52 -9.68
C GLU A 134 1.74 -5.69 -8.77
N ARG A 135 1.99 -5.62 -7.46
CA ARG A 135 1.64 -6.68 -6.51
C ARG A 135 0.25 -6.45 -5.93
N LEU A 136 -0.54 -7.51 -5.86
CA LEU A 136 -1.82 -7.56 -5.14
C LEU A 136 -1.68 -8.50 -3.94
N GLU A 137 -2.06 -8.03 -2.77
CA GLU A 137 -2.20 -8.84 -1.57
C GLU A 137 -3.64 -8.86 -1.09
N ASN A 138 -4.09 -10.06 -0.71
CA ASN A 138 -5.44 -10.30 -0.20
C ASN A 138 -5.34 -10.60 1.29
N LEU A 139 -6.01 -9.79 2.09
CA LEU A 139 -6.03 -9.84 3.54
C LEU A 139 -7.48 -9.91 4.01
N LYS A 140 -7.66 -10.18 5.30
CA LYS A 140 -8.95 -10.06 5.98
C LYS A 140 -8.82 -9.20 7.23
N THR A 141 -9.89 -8.51 7.58
CA THR A 141 -9.98 -7.87 8.89
C THR A 141 -10.23 -8.90 9.99
N ASN A 142 -9.66 -8.67 11.16
CA ASN A 142 -9.95 -9.46 12.36
C ASN A 142 -11.25 -9.01 13.06
N SER A 143 -11.55 -9.59 14.22
CA SER A 143 -12.74 -9.27 15.04
C SER A 143 -12.86 -7.81 15.49
N ASN A 144 -11.76 -7.06 15.48
CA ASN A 144 -11.73 -5.61 15.76
C ASN A 144 -11.71 -4.76 14.49
N GLY A 145 -11.99 -5.35 13.32
CA GLY A 145 -11.99 -4.67 12.03
C GLY A 145 -10.59 -4.25 11.56
N ILE A 146 -9.52 -4.80 12.14
CA ILE A 146 -8.13 -4.39 11.85
C ILE A 146 -7.54 -5.28 10.75
N PHE A 147 -6.82 -4.66 9.81
CA PHE A 147 -5.90 -5.34 8.88
C PHE A 147 -4.48 -4.78 9.02
N GLU A 148 -3.47 -5.62 8.75
CA GLU A 148 -2.06 -5.25 8.73
C GLU A 148 -1.43 -5.69 7.41
N PHE A 149 -0.64 -4.81 6.82
CA PHE A 149 0.07 -5.04 5.58
C PHE A 149 1.55 -4.65 5.72
N LYS A 150 2.48 -5.44 5.16
CA LYS A 150 3.92 -5.14 5.11
C LYS A 150 4.40 -5.09 3.66
N GLY A 151 5.09 -4.00 3.33
CA GLY A 151 5.49 -3.75 1.95
C GLY A 151 6.66 -2.83 1.80
N GLU A 152 6.70 -2.18 0.65
CA GLU A 152 7.68 -1.14 0.33
C GLU A 152 6.97 0.20 0.12
N VAL A 153 7.71 1.29 0.33
CA VAL A 153 7.30 2.64 -0.05
C VAL A 153 6.87 2.67 -1.53
N GLY A 154 5.85 3.47 -1.84
CA GLY A 154 5.25 3.55 -3.17
C GLY A 154 3.80 4.02 -3.11
N LEU A 155 3.12 3.99 -4.27
CA LEU A 155 1.68 4.20 -4.34
C LEU A 155 0.98 2.92 -3.90
N ILE A 156 0.14 3.04 -2.88
CA ILE A 156 -0.62 1.95 -2.28
C ILE A 156 -2.09 2.23 -2.48
N SER A 157 -2.83 1.28 -3.04
CA SER A 157 -4.28 1.31 -3.14
C SER A 157 -4.86 0.20 -2.27
N ILE A 158 -5.81 0.55 -1.41
CA ILE A 158 -6.48 -0.37 -0.50
C ILE A 158 -7.96 -0.36 -0.85
N PHE A 159 -8.53 -1.51 -1.17
CA PHE A 159 -9.95 -1.67 -1.43
C PHE A 159 -10.53 -2.75 -0.54
N VAL A 160 -11.63 -2.45 0.13
CA VAL A 160 -12.29 -3.32 1.09
C VAL A 160 -13.69 -3.65 0.60
N ASN A 161 -14.03 -4.94 0.70
CA ASN A 161 -15.35 -5.46 0.36
C ASN A 161 -15.87 -6.37 1.48
N LYS A 162 -17.18 -6.30 1.74
CA LYS A 162 -17.88 -7.20 2.65
C LYS A 162 -19.30 -7.43 2.14
N THR A 163 -19.74 -8.68 2.12
CA THR A 163 -21.13 -9.02 1.79
C THR A 163 -22.08 -8.27 2.71
N GLY A 164 -23.14 -7.69 2.12
CA GLY A 164 -24.08 -6.83 2.84
C GLY A 164 -23.65 -5.36 2.97
N TYR A 165 -22.49 -4.97 2.42
CA TYR A 165 -22.01 -3.59 2.39
C TYR A 165 -21.69 -3.14 0.95
N TYR A 166 -21.65 -1.83 0.73
CA TYR A 166 -21.00 -1.22 -0.42
C TYR A 166 -19.48 -1.18 -0.17
N GLY A 167 -18.70 -1.70 -1.12
CA GLY A 167 -17.24 -1.68 -1.03
C GLY A 167 -16.69 -0.25 -1.11
N ASN A 168 -15.56 -0.02 -0.45
CA ASN A 168 -14.90 1.28 -0.39
C ASN A 168 -13.38 1.13 -0.31
N GLY A 169 -12.62 2.18 -0.52
CA GLY A 169 -11.17 2.13 -0.51
C GLY A 169 -10.49 3.48 -0.42
N THR A 170 -9.17 3.45 -0.40
CA THR A 170 -8.32 4.65 -0.40
C THR A 170 -7.03 4.38 -1.17
N SER A 171 -6.31 5.44 -1.52
CA SER A 171 -4.95 5.34 -2.08
C SER A 171 -4.03 6.38 -1.46
N LEU A 172 -2.79 5.99 -1.17
CA LEU A 172 -1.79 6.86 -0.57
C LEU A 172 -0.42 6.65 -1.19
N LEU A 173 0.33 7.74 -1.35
CA LEU A 173 1.73 7.72 -1.78
C LEU A 173 2.62 7.77 -0.54
N ILE A 174 3.34 6.69 -0.26
CA ILE A 174 4.26 6.59 0.87
C ILE A 174 5.67 6.73 0.34
N GLN A 175 6.44 7.70 0.83
CA GLN A 175 7.83 7.92 0.41
C GLN A 175 8.82 7.72 1.56
N ASN A 176 8.53 8.29 2.73
CA ASN A 176 9.48 8.35 3.85
C ASN A 176 8.94 7.74 5.15
N GLU A 177 7.63 7.54 5.27
CA GLU A 177 7.00 6.98 6.46
C GLU A 177 7.16 5.46 6.51
N LYS A 178 7.54 4.93 7.67
CA LYS A 178 7.77 3.48 7.88
C LYS A 178 6.60 2.78 8.53
N PHE A 179 5.76 3.53 9.23
CA PHE A 179 4.65 3.02 10.01
C PHE A 179 3.46 3.96 9.85
N ILE A 180 2.36 3.42 9.32
CA ILE A 180 1.13 4.15 9.03
C ILE A 180 0.02 3.45 9.81
N ASN A 181 -0.72 4.19 10.65
CA ASN A 181 -1.69 3.61 11.59
C ASN A 181 -3.04 4.34 11.65
N ASP A 182 -3.26 5.29 10.75
CA ASP A 182 -4.43 6.17 10.69
C ASP A 182 -5.37 5.83 9.52
N ILE A 183 -5.11 4.75 8.78
CA ILE A 183 -5.99 4.30 7.70
C ILE A 183 -7.33 3.84 8.27
N SER A 184 -8.38 4.56 7.90
CA SER A 184 -9.76 4.26 8.29
C SER A 184 -10.62 4.14 7.04
N ILE A 185 -11.30 3.01 6.88
CA ILE A 185 -12.19 2.75 5.74
C ILE A 185 -13.60 2.50 6.28
N ILE A 186 -14.54 3.34 5.85
CA ILE A 186 -15.95 3.24 6.23
C ILE A 186 -16.70 2.52 5.13
N LEU A 187 -17.41 1.44 5.48
CA LEU A 187 -18.34 0.77 4.57
C LEU A 187 -19.78 1.16 4.92
N GLN A 188 -20.63 1.31 3.90
CA GLN A 188 -22.05 1.58 4.09
C GLN A 188 -22.87 0.29 3.96
N GLU A 189 -23.79 0.04 4.88
CA GLU A 189 -24.69 -1.11 4.84
C GLU A 189 -25.63 -1.04 3.62
N LYS A 190 -25.79 -2.16 2.93
CA LYS A 190 -26.84 -2.35 1.93
C LYS A 190 -28.14 -2.65 2.64
N THR A 191 -29.19 -1.95 2.26
CA THR A 191 -30.55 -2.23 2.68
C THR A 191 -31.43 -2.53 1.48
N PHE A 192 -32.46 -3.33 1.73
CA PHE A 192 -33.39 -3.85 0.74
C PHE A 192 -34.82 -3.65 1.22
N TYR A 193 -35.77 -3.74 0.30
CA TYR A 193 -37.18 -3.88 0.63
C TYR A 193 -37.77 -5.18 0.10
N ILE A 194 -38.81 -5.65 0.78
CA ILE A 194 -39.55 -6.85 0.45
C ILE A 194 -41.03 -6.48 0.45
N SER A 195 -41.69 -6.61 -0.68
CA SER A 195 -43.11 -6.28 -0.81
C SER A 195 -43.87 -7.33 -1.61
N GLY A 196 -45.12 -7.54 -1.25
CA GLY A 196 -45.98 -8.53 -1.87
C GLY A 196 -47.37 -8.53 -1.26
N ALA A 197 -48.15 -9.54 -1.61
CA ALA A 197 -49.46 -9.81 -1.06
C ALA A 197 -49.48 -11.12 -0.28
N LEU A 198 -50.31 -11.20 0.75
CA LEU A 198 -50.63 -12.44 1.44
C LEU A 198 -51.90 -13.05 0.85
N VAL A 199 -51.80 -14.26 0.31
CA VAL A 199 -52.83 -14.86 -0.55
C VAL A 199 -53.21 -16.25 -0.05
N ASP A 200 -54.49 -16.46 0.20
CA ASP A 200 -55.11 -17.76 0.48
C ASP A 200 -56.12 -18.10 -0.63
N GLY A 201 -55.75 -19.03 -1.51
CA GLY A 201 -56.50 -19.32 -2.73
C GLY A 201 -56.69 -18.07 -3.61
N ASN A 202 -57.94 -17.61 -3.72
CA ASN A 202 -58.30 -16.40 -4.49
C ASN A 202 -58.51 -15.15 -3.61
N SER A 203 -58.20 -15.24 -2.31
CA SER A 203 -58.46 -14.18 -1.33
C SER A 203 -57.16 -13.55 -0.83
N PHE A 204 -57.15 -12.23 -0.73
CA PHE A 204 -56.08 -11.49 -0.06
C PHE A 204 -56.36 -11.40 1.44
N LEU A 205 -55.40 -11.82 2.27
CA LEU A 205 -55.57 -11.81 3.73
C LEU A 205 -55.10 -10.48 4.33
N LYS A 206 -56.02 -9.84 5.05
CA LYS A 206 -55.88 -8.48 5.60
C LYS A 206 -55.64 -8.53 7.09
N ASN A 207 -55.00 -7.51 7.64
CA ASN A 207 -54.80 -7.33 9.09
C ASN A 207 -54.10 -8.53 9.77
N LEU A 208 -53.21 -9.21 9.06
CA LEU A 208 -52.39 -10.30 9.60
C LEU A 208 -50.94 -9.86 9.80
N GLU A 209 -50.38 -10.18 10.96
CA GLU A 209 -48.96 -9.94 11.25
C GLU A 209 -48.08 -10.97 10.52
N ILE A 210 -47.17 -10.47 9.69
CA ILE A 210 -46.10 -11.24 9.05
C ILE A 210 -44.80 -10.94 9.79
N GLN A 211 -44.16 -11.98 10.28
CA GLN A 211 -42.83 -11.91 10.88
C GLN A 211 -41.79 -12.33 9.86
N LEU A 212 -40.78 -11.49 9.64
CA LEU A 212 -39.58 -11.86 8.89
C LEU A 212 -38.51 -12.33 9.88
N ILE A 213 -38.03 -13.56 9.72
CA ILE A 213 -37.15 -14.21 10.69
C ILE A 213 -35.86 -14.65 9.99
N ASN A 214 -34.72 -14.43 10.64
CA ASN A 214 -33.43 -14.93 10.18
C ASN A 214 -33.37 -16.45 10.37
N ALA A 215 -33.16 -17.20 9.30
CA ALA A 215 -33.18 -18.66 9.34
C ALA A 215 -31.99 -19.26 10.10
N SER A 216 -30.85 -18.58 10.15
CA SER A 216 -29.61 -19.11 10.75
C SER A 216 -29.65 -19.14 12.29
N ASN A 217 -30.36 -18.20 12.91
CA ASN A 217 -30.39 -18.06 14.37
C ASN A 217 -31.81 -17.89 14.96
N ASN A 218 -32.84 -18.01 14.12
CA ASN A 218 -34.26 -17.86 14.47
C ASN A 218 -34.62 -16.52 15.16
N LYS A 219 -33.79 -15.48 15.01
CA LYS A 219 -34.10 -14.15 15.54
C LYS A 219 -35.04 -13.40 14.60
N LEU A 220 -36.02 -12.72 15.18
CA LEU A 220 -36.91 -11.81 14.45
C LEU A 220 -36.08 -10.69 13.83
N ILE A 221 -36.24 -10.49 12.52
CA ILE A 221 -35.66 -9.37 11.77
C ILE A 221 -36.60 -8.16 11.84
N SER A 222 -37.87 -8.37 11.48
CA SER A 222 -38.88 -7.31 11.44
C SER A 222 -40.28 -7.92 11.42
N ARG A 223 -41.30 -7.09 11.66
CA ARG A 223 -42.72 -7.46 11.63
C ARG A 223 -43.53 -6.37 10.94
N VAL A 224 -44.52 -6.78 10.15
CA VAL A 224 -45.45 -5.88 9.45
C VAL A 224 -46.84 -6.49 9.48
N THR A 225 -47.87 -5.68 9.31
CA THR A 225 -49.26 -6.13 9.20
C THR A 225 -49.74 -5.90 7.78
N THR A 226 -50.44 -6.87 7.19
CA THR A 226 -51.05 -6.65 5.87
C THR A 226 -52.13 -5.57 5.94
N ASN A 227 -52.16 -4.70 4.94
CA ASN A 227 -53.16 -3.63 4.86
C ASN A 227 -54.54 -4.14 4.43
N ASP A 228 -55.48 -3.23 4.19
CA ASP A 228 -56.83 -3.54 3.74
C ASP A 228 -56.91 -4.16 2.33
N ASP A 229 -55.82 -4.17 1.58
CA ASP A 229 -55.69 -4.85 0.28
C ASP A 229 -54.90 -6.17 0.39
N GLY A 230 -54.53 -6.57 1.61
CA GLY A 230 -53.71 -7.76 1.89
C GLY A 230 -52.23 -7.61 1.47
N LEU A 231 -51.78 -6.38 1.21
CA LEU A 231 -50.40 -6.07 0.83
C LEU A 231 -49.52 -5.85 2.06
N PHE A 232 -48.24 -6.18 1.93
CA PHE A 232 -47.23 -5.94 2.97
C PHE A 232 -45.95 -5.36 2.38
N GLU A 233 -45.18 -4.66 3.22
CA GLU A 233 -43.90 -4.09 2.82
C GLU A 233 -42.93 -4.00 4.01
N PHE A 234 -41.79 -4.67 3.89
CA PHE A 234 -40.64 -4.50 4.76
C PHE A 234 -39.66 -3.53 4.11
N ARG A 235 -39.19 -2.52 4.86
CA ARG A 235 -38.20 -1.53 4.41
C ARG A 235 -36.93 -1.62 5.24
N ASN A 236 -35.84 -1.10 4.69
CA ASN A 236 -34.54 -1.00 5.37
C ASN A 236 -34.02 -2.33 5.91
N ILE A 237 -34.27 -3.42 5.19
CA ILE A 237 -33.86 -4.76 5.60
C ILE A 237 -32.42 -5.01 5.16
N ARG A 238 -31.56 -5.40 6.10
CA ARG A 238 -30.17 -5.75 5.83
C ARG A 238 -30.05 -7.02 4.98
N PHE A 239 -28.83 -7.29 4.53
CA PHE A 239 -28.51 -8.57 3.91
C PHE A 239 -28.70 -9.73 4.89
N TYR A 240 -29.32 -10.82 4.42
CA TYR A 240 -29.38 -12.11 5.11
C TYR A 240 -29.22 -13.24 4.09
N ASP A 241 -28.35 -14.21 4.37
CA ASP A 241 -28.18 -15.38 3.48
C ASP A 241 -29.47 -16.19 3.37
N GLU A 242 -30.20 -16.33 4.49
CA GLU A 242 -31.49 -16.99 4.54
C GLU A 242 -32.43 -16.35 5.57
N ALA A 243 -33.65 -16.07 5.13
CA ALA A 243 -34.76 -15.64 5.96
C ALA A 243 -36.04 -16.40 5.58
N TYR A 244 -37.05 -16.35 6.44
CA TYR A 244 -38.36 -16.90 6.13
C TYR A 244 -39.47 -16.04 6.76
N PHE A 245 -40.67 -16.14 6.21
CA PHE A 245 -41.86 -15.55 6.80
C PHE A 245 -42.53 -16.52 7.77
N LYS A 246 -43.05 -15.98 8.87
CA LYS A 246 -43.91 -16.70 9.82
C LYS A 246 -45.18 -15.89 10.09
N ILE A 247 -46.32 -16.58 10.09
CA ILE A 247 -47.62 -15.99 10.43
C ILE A 247 -48.25 -16.86 11.52
N SER A 248 -48.13 -16.39 12.76
CA SER A 248 -48.43 -17.22 13.94
C SER A 248 -49.92 -17.53 14.09
N SER A 249 -50.80 -16.61 13.68
CA SER A 249 -52.27 -16.78 13.79
C SER A 249 -52.83 -17.96 12.99
N ILE A 250 -52.10 -18.39 11.96
CA ILE A 250 -52.49 -19.48 11.05
C ILE A 250 -51.43 -20.58 10.98
N ASN A 251 -50.47 -20.58 11.92
CA ASN A 251 -49.37 -21.53 12.00
C ASN A 251 -48.60 -21.72 10.66
N PHE A 252 -48.40 -20.65 9.90
CA PHE A 252 -47.70 -20.69 8.61
C PHE A 252 -46.21 -20.37 8.74
N ARG A 253 -45.40 -21.07 7.95
CA ARG A 253 -43.97 -20.80 7.73
C ARG A 253 -43.63 -20.96 6.25
N SER A 254 -43.03 -19.94 5.63
CA SER A 254 -42.56 -20.04 4.25
C SER A 254 -41.31 -20.93 4.11
N GLN A 255 -40.94 -21.23 2.86
CA GLN A 255 -39.57 -21.68 2.55
C GLN A 255 -38.56 -20.58 2.86
N ASN A 256 -37.29 -20.97 3.02
CA ASN A 256 -36.19 -20.03 3.20
C ASN A 256 -35.90 -19.31 1.88
N PHE A 257 -35.52 -18.04 1.95
CA PHE A 257 -35.08 -17.24 0.81
C PHE A 257 -33.97 -16.26 1.22
N PRO A 258 -33.04 -15.93 0.30
CA PRO A 258 -32.01 -14.92 0.58
C PRO A 258 -32.58 -13.51 0.49
N ILE A 259 -32.02 -12.61 1.28
CA ILE A 259 -32.24 -11.17 1.18
C ILE A 259 -30.93 -10.54 0.74
N ASN A 260 -30.73 -10.47 -0.58
CA ASN A 260 -29.52 -9.93 -1.20
C ASN A 260 -29.81 -8.92 -2.32
N LYS A 261 -31.09 -8.63 -2.53
CA LYS A 261 -31.65 -7.69 -3.48
C LYS A 261 -33.05 -7.35 -3.02
N ASP A 262 -33.64 -6.36 -3.67
CA ASP A 262 -35.05 -6.07 -3.48
C ASP A 262 -35.94 -7.19 -4.00
N LEU A 263 -36.96 -7.53 -3.21
CA LEU A 263 -37.94 -8.56 -3.53
C LEU A 263 -39.31 -7.90 -3.72
N ARG A 264 -39.62 -7.54 -4.97
CA ARG A 264 -40.92 -6.98 -5.38
C ARG A 264 -41.88 -8.09 -5.76
N GLN A 265 -43.17 -7.89 -5.48
CA GLN A 265 -44.23 -8.85 -5.84
C GLN A 265 -43.95 -10.25 -5.26
N PHE A 266 -43.29 -10.30 -4.10
CA PHE A 266 -42.89 -11.51 -3.42
C PHE A 266 -44.06 -12.03 -2.58
N ASN A 267 -45.08 -12.55 -3.26
CA ASN A 267 -46.33 -12.97 -2.65
C ASN A 267 -46.14 -14.22 -1.76
N ILE A 268 -46.89 -14.27 -0.66
CA ILE A 268 -46.94 -15.39 0.26
C ILE A 268 -48.24 -16.16 0.00
N PHE A 269 -48.12 -17.43 -0.40
CA PHE A 269 -49.24 -18.33 -0.61
C PHE A 269 -49.34 -19.34 0.53
N ILE A 270 -50.53 -19.52 1.11
CA ILE A 270 -50.74 -20.27 2.37
C ILE A 270 -51.43 -21.63 2.18
N ASN A 271 -51.68 -22.03 0.94
CA ASN A 271 -52.42 -23.24 0.54
C ASN A 271 -52.12 -24.50 1.35
#